data_AF-U2JZ50-F1
#
_entry.id   AF-U2JZ50-F1
#
_cell.length_a   1.000
_cell.length_b   1.000
_cell.length_c   1.000
_cell.angle_alpha   90.00
_cell.angle_beta   90.00
_cell.angle_gamma   90.00
#
_symmetry.space_group_name_H-M   'P 1'
#
loop_
_entity.id
_entity.type
_entity.pdbx_description
1 polymer ?
#
loop_
_entity_poly.entity_id
_entity_poly.type
_entity_poly.pdbx_seq_one_letter_code
_entity_poly.pdbx_strand_id
1 'polypeptide(L)'
;MANRTRNNGIYLMLSDDELEILNKKYELSGCKTLRQFVMKCILEKDIFVLDMKVFKEMSTNIGRITGSINQIAKRVNSTSIIYKDDINDLKKLLEKQGKDIYFLRKKLYELGNLGTTDTEEI
;
A
#
# COMPACT_ATOMS: atom_id res chain seq x y z
N MET A 1 38.09 24.64 -21.11
CA MET A 1 36.80 23.92 -21.13
C MET A 1 35.97 24.43 -19.96
N ALA A 2 34.73 24.86 -20.18
CA ALA A 2 33.91 25.43 -19.12
C ALA A 2 33.67 24.39 -18.01
N ASN A 3 33.92 24.76 -16.75
CA ASN A 3 33.61 23.92 -15.58
C ASN A 3 32.10 23.73 -15.48
N ARG A 4 31.61 22.61 -16.01
CA ARG A 4 30.20 22.21 -15.92
C ARG A 4 30.00 21.50 -14.59
N THR A 5 28.96 21.87 -13.86
CA THR A 5 28.59 21.22 -12.58
C THR A 5 27.82 19.91 -12.80
N ARG A 6 27.20 19.71 -13.97
CA ARG A 6 26.44 18.49 -14.31
C ARG A 6 27.05 17.83 -15.55
N ASN A 7 27.88 16.81 -15.31
CA ASN A 7 28.66 16.12 -16.34
C ASN A 7 27.99 14.84 -16.87
N ASN A 8 26.96 14.34 -16.19
CA ASN A 8 26.29 13.09 -16.51
C ASN A 8 24.95 13.35 -17.21
N GLY A 9 24.70 12.63 -18.30
CA GLY A 9 23.44 12.62 -19.04
C GLY A 9 22.65 11.34 -18.80
N ILE A 10 21.32 11.43 -18.85
CA ILE A 10 20.41 10.28 -18.82
C ILE A 10 19.73 10.23 -20.18
N TYR A 11 19.75 9.07 -20.81
CA TYR A 11 19.04 8.80 -22.07
C TYR A 11 17.83 7.93 -21.77
N LEU A 12 16.66 8.35 -22.24
CA LEU A 12 15.38 7.67 -22.00
C LEU A 12 14.70 7.47 -23.35
N MET A 13 14.49 6.21 -23.73
CA MET A 13 13.62 5.87 -24.86
C MET A 13 12.20 5.68 -24.33
N LEU A 14 11.24 6.26 -25.05
CA LEU A 14 9.82 6.22 -24.73
C LEU A 14 9.08 5.73 -25.97
N SER A 15 8.05 4.93 -25.76
CA SER A 15 7.01 4.69 -26.76
C SER A 15 6.18 5.94 -27.00
N ASP A 16 5.41 5.97 -28.09
CA ASP A 16 4.57 7.12 -28.44
C ASP A 16 3.56 7.45 -27.32
N ASP A 17 2.95 6.43 -26.72
CA ASP A 17 2.00 6.57 -25.60
C ASP A 17 2.67 7.17 -24.36
N GLU A 18 3.88 6.70 -24.01
CA GLU A 18 4.61 7.21 -22.85
C GLU A 18 5.06 8.66 -23.05
N LEU A 19 5.41 9.03 -24.28
CA LEU A 19 5.77 10.40 -24.64
C LEU A 19 4.56 11.33 -24.53
N GLU A 20 3.38 10.90 -24.97
CA GLU A 20 2.14 11.67 -24.83
C GLU A 20 1.82 11.93 -23.34
N ILE A 21 1.92 10.90 -22.50
CA ILE A 21 1.71 11.03 -21.06
C ILE A 21 2.73 11.99 -20.44
N LEU A 22 4.00 11.92 -20.85
CA LEU A 22 5.04 12.81 -20.35
C LEU A 22 4.74 14.27 -20.70
N ASN A 23 4.39 14.54 -21.95
CA ASN A 23 4.08 15.88 -22.44
C ASN A 23 2.86 16.46 -21.73
N LYS A 24 1.78 15.68 -21.57
CA LYS A 24 0.60 16.11 -20.84
C LYS A 24 0.91 16.47 -19.39
N LYS A 25 1.73 15.67 -18.71
CA LYS A 25 2.15 15.95 -17.33
C LYS A 25 3.08 17.17 -17.24
N TYR A 26 3.93 17.37 -18.24
CA TYR A 26 4.82 18.51 -18.34
C TYR A 26 4.05 19.82 -18.55
N GLU A 27 3.07 19.85 -19.45
CA GLU A 27 2.21 21.02 -19.67
C GLU A 27 1.45 21.42 -18.39
N LEU A 28 0.96 20.42 -17.64
CA LEU A 28 0.28 20.64 -16.37
C LEU A 28 1.22 21.11 -15.25
N SER A 29 2.52 20.86 -15.36
CA SER A 29 3.48 21.18 -14.29
C SER A 29 3.93 22.64 -14.29
N GLY A 30 3.71 23.38 -15.38
CA GLY A 30 4.16 24.77 -15.53
C GLY A 30 5.69 24.95 -15.49
N CYS A 31 6.46 23.88 -15.70
CA CYS A 31 7.92 23.95 -15.66
C CYS A 31 8.47 24.61 -16.94
N LYS A 32 9.59 25.35 -16.81
CA LYS A 32 10.18 26.08 -17.95
C LYS A 32 10.85 25.16 -18.97
N THR A 33 11.33 24.00 -18.52
CA THR A 33 12.01 23.02 -19.37
C THR A 33 11.66 21.61 -18.94
N LEU A 34 11.61 20.69 -19.91
CA LEU A 34 11.37 19.27 -19.65
C LEU A 34 12.41 18.69 -18.67
N ARG A 35 13.67 19.13 -18.77
CA ARG A 35 14.74 18.74 -17.83
C ARG A 35 14.42 19.14 -16.39
N GLN A 36 13.89 20.34 -16.17
CA GLN A 36 13.50 20.79 -14.84
C GLN A 36 12.35 19.94 -14.30
N PHE A 37 11.36 19.64 -15.13
CA PHE A 37 10.25 18.76 -14.77
C PHE A 37 10.72 17.36 -14.37
N VAL A 38 11.55 16.73 -15.20
CA VAL A 38 12.09 15.38 -14.93
C VAL A 38 12.95 15.37 -13.66
N MET A 39 13.82 16.36 -13.48
CA MET A 39 14.61 16.49 -12.25
C MET A 39 13.72 16.71 -11.02
N LYS A 40 12.67 17.52 -11.15
CA LYS A 40 11.68 17.73 -10.08
C LYS A 40 11.01 16.40 -9.72
N CYS A 41 10.57 15.62 -10.70
CA CYS A 41 9.94 14.33 -10.47
C CYS A 41 10.87 13.27 -9.87
N ILE A 42 12.16 13.27 -10.24
CA ILE A 42 13.13 12.27 -9.76
C ILE A 42 13.71 12.66 -8.40
N LEU A 43 13.96 13.95 -8.16
CA LEU A 43 14.65 14.42 -6.96
C LEU A 43 13.71 14.81 -5.82
N GLU A 44 12.48 15.29 -6.09
CA GLU A 44 11.55 15.69 -5.02
C GLU A 44 10.65 14.55 -4.52
N LYS A 45 10.58 13.42 -5.23
CA LYS A 45 9.76 12.29 -4.77
C LYS A 45 10.60 11.30 -4.01
N ASP A 46 10.32 11.18 -2.72
CA ASP A 46 10.74 10.03 -1.93
C ASP A 46 10.12 8.75 -2.51
N ILE A 47 10.98 7.77 -2.81
CA ILE A 47 10.54 6.45 -3.23
C ILE A 47 10.24 5.64 -1.97
N PHE A 48 8.96 5.59 -1.59
CA PHE A 48 8.50 4.77 -0.48
C PHE A 48 8.43 3.30 -0.90
N VAL A 49 9.34 2.48 -0.38
CA VAL A 49 9.21 1.02 -0.44
C VAL A 49 8.31 0.59 0.70
N LEU A 50 7.03 0.34 0.39
CA LEU A 50 6.07 -0.15 1.38
C LEU A 50 6.36 -1.62 1.71
N ASP A 51 6.69 -1.91 2.97
CA ASP A 51 6.72 -3.30 3.45
C ASP A 51 5.28 -3.84 3.58
N MET A 52 4.86 -4.55 2.52
CA MET A 52 3.54 -5.17 2.44
C MET A 52 3.41 -6.48 3.25
N LYS A 53 4.48 -6.93 3.93
CA LYS A 53 4.48 -8.22 4.64
C LYS A 53 3.37 -8.32 5.68
N VAL A 54 3.15 -7.24 6.44
CA VAL A 54 2.12 -7.17 7.48
C VAL A 54 0.71 -7.33 6.89
N PHE A 55 0.44 -6.67 5.77
CA PHE A 55 -0.85 -6.77 5.07
C PHE A 55 -1.08 -8.16 4.47
N LYS A 56 -0.02 -8.77 3.92
CA LYS A 56 -0.08 -10.13 3.36
C LYS A 56 -0.37 -11.18 4.43
N GLU A 57 0.26 -11.07 5.59
CA GLU A 57 0.00 -11.95 6.74
C GLU A 57 -1.45 -11.81 7.23
N MET A 58 -1.94 -10.58 7.37
CA MET A 58 -3.33 -10.31 7.75
C MET A 58 -4.32 -10.91 6.74
N SER A 59 -4.10 -10.70 5.44
CA SER A 59 -4.93 -11.26 4.37
C SER A 59 -4.98 -12.80 4.44
N THR A 60 -3.84 -13.43 4.72
CA THR A 60 -3.75 -14.88 4.91
C THR A 60 -4.56 -15.34 6.13
N ASN A 61 -4.48 -14.62 7.25
CA ASN A 61 -5.25 -14.94 8.46
C ASN A 61 -6.75 -14.79 8.25
N ILE A 62 -7.19 -13.73 7.56
CA ILE A 62 -8.59 -13.53 7.17
C ILE A 62 -9.06 -14.71 6.30
N GLY A 63 -8.27 -15.10 5.30
CA GLY A 63 -8.60 -16.23 4.43
C GLY A 63 -8.81 -17.55 5.19
N ARG A 64 -7.97 -17.82 6.20
CA ARG A 64 -8.13 -19.00 7.08
C ARG A 64 -9.43 -18.93 7.88
N ILE A 65 -9.75 -17.77 8.45
CA ILE A 65 -10.99 -17.56 9.22
C ILE A 65 -12.22 -17.73 8.33
N THR A 66 -12.24 -17.11 7.15
CA THR A 66 -13.32 -17.28 6.17
C THR A 66 -13.49 -18.75 5.76
N GLY A 67 -12.39 -19.48 5.60
CA GLY A 67 -12.41 -20.93 5.36
C GLY A 67 -13.12 -21.70 6.48
N SER A 68 -12.79 -21.42 7.74
CA SER A 68 -13.43 -22.06 8.89
C SER A 68 -14.92 -21.71 8.99
N ILE A 69 -15.30 -20.45 8.76
CA ILE A 69 -16.71 -20.02 8.71
C ILE A 69 -17.46 -20.79 7.61
N ASN A 70 -16.85 -20.94 6.43
CA ASN A 70 -17.48 -21.66 5.33
C ASN A 70 -17.68 -23.15 5.64
N GLN A 71 -16.79 -23.77 6.42
CA GLN A 71 -16.99 -25.14 6.88
C GLN A 71 -18.18 -25.26 7.84
N ILE A 72 -18.33 -24.31 8.77
CA ILE A 72 -19.48 -24.24 9.66
C ILE A 72 -20.76 -24.05 8.84
N ALA A 73 -20.76 -23.12 7.87
CA ALA A 73 -21.89 -22.89 6.99
C ALA A 73 -22.28 -24.14 6.18
N LYS A 74 -21.31 -24.85 5.60
CA LYS A 74 -21.56 -26.12 4.88
C LYS A 74 -22.19 -27.17 5.79
N ARG A 75 -21.69 -27.32 7.01
CA ARG A 75 -22.21 -28.27 8.00
C ARG A 75 -23.67 -27.94 8.35
N VAL A 76 -23.93 -26.69 8.72
CA VAL A 76 -25.28 -26.19 9.03
C VAL A 76 -26.23 -26.37 7.86
N ASN A 77 -25.81 -26.04 6.63
CA ASN A 77 -26.64 -26.24 5.44
C ASN A 77 -26.91 -27.71 5.12
N SER A 78 -26.04 -28.63 5.56
CA SER A 78 -26.20 -30.07 5.34
C SER A 78 -27.09 -30.71 6.40
N THR A 79 -27.01 -30.26 7.66
CA THR A 79 -27.76 -30.82 8.78
C THR A 79 -29.07 -30.07 9.07
N SER A 80 -29.23 -28.86 8.55
CA SER A 80 -30.29 -27.89 8.91
C SER A 80 -30.36 -27.59 10.41
N ILE A 81 -29.29 -27.89 11.16
CA ILE A 81 -29.21 -27.75 12.62
C ILE A 81 -27.94 -26.97 12.96
N ILE A 82 -28.09 -25.95 13.80
CA ILE A 82 -26.98 -25.16 14.35
C ILE A 82 -26.70 -25.64 15.76
N TYR A 83 -25.50 -26.16 16.02
CA TYR A 83 -25.10 -26.54 17.36
C TYR A 83 -24.59 -25.32 18.14
N LYS A 84 -24.74 -25.36 19.47
CA LYS A 84 -24.17 -24.34 20.36
C LYS A 84 -22.66 -24.19 20.20
N ASP A 85 -21.98 -25.31 19.91
CA ASP A 85 -20.53 -25.31 19.67
C ASP A 85 -20.17 -24.58 18.36
N ASP A 86 -20.97 -24.69 17.30
CA ASP A 86 -20.76 -23.91 16.07
C ASP A 86 -20.84 -22.40 16.33
N ILE A 87 -21.79 -21.97 17.17
CA ILE A 87 -21.94 -20.56 17.58
C ILE A 87 -20.74 -20.11 18.41
N ASN A 88 -20.28 -20.94 19.34
CA ASN A 88 -19.09 -20.64 20.16
C ASN A 88 -17.83 -20.54 19.31
N ASP A 89 -17.67 -21.42 18.32
CA ASP A 89 -16.51 -21.41 17.42
C ASP A 89 -16.52 -20.18 16.51
N LEU A 90 -17.69 -19.81 15.97
CA LEU A 90 -17.85 -18.54 15.23
C LEU A 90 -17.47 -17.34 16.10
N LYS A 91 -17.92 -17.30 17.35
CA LYS A 91 -17.59 -16.21 18.28
C LYS A 91 -16.08 -16.12 18.53
N LYS A 92 -15.40 -17.25 18.77
CA LYS A 92 -13.94 -17.29 18.94
C LYS A 92 -13.20 -16.80 17.69
N LEU A 93 -13.65 -17.21 16.51
CA LEU A 93 -13.06 -16.80 15.23
C LEU A 93 -13.20 -15.28 15.01
N LEU A 94 -14.39 -14.73 15.28
CA LEU A 94 -14.65 -13.29 15.16
C LEU A 94 -13.86 -12.48 16.20
N GLU A 95 -13.77 -12.95 17.46
CA GLU A 95 -12.94 -12.30 18.48
C GLU A 95 -11.47 -12.26 18.09
N LYS A 96 -10.94 -13.36 17.53
CA LYS A 96 -9.57 -13.41 17.02
C LYS A 96 -9.36 -12.43 15.87
N GLN A 97 -10.28 -12.39 14.90
CA GLN A 97 -10.22 -11.45 13.79
C GLN A 97 -10.22 -9.99 14.28
N GLY A 98 -11.08 -9.67 15.26
CA GLY A 98 -11.14 -8.34 15.85
C GLY A 98 -9.83 -7.93 16.53
N LYS A 99 -9.17 -8.85 17.24
CA LYS A 99 -7.85 -8.60 17.84
C LYS A 99 -6.76 -8.36 16.80
N ASP A 100 -6.72 -9.15 15.73
CA ASP A 100 -5.74 -8.99 14.65
C ASP A 100 -5.92 -7.64 13.93
N ILE A 101 -7.17 -7.24 13.65
CA ILE A 101 -7.50 -5.93 13.07
C ILE A 101 -7.07 -4.80 14.00
N TYR A 102 -7.38 -4.90 15.29
CA TYR A 102 -7.02 -3.89 16.28
C TYR A 102 -5.50 -3.72 16.39
N PHE A 103 -4.76 -4.82 16.43
CA PHE A 103 -3.30 -4.81 16.48
C PHE A 103 -2.71 -4.11 15.25
N LEU A 104 -3.20 -4.43 14.05
CA LEU A 104 -2.75 -3.77 12.83
C LEU A 104 -3.05 -2.26 12.85
N ARG A 105 -4.28 -1.89 13.23
CA ARG A 105 -4.68 -0.49 13.35
C ARG A 105 -3.73 0.26 14.29
N LYS A 106 -3.44 -0.29 15.46
CA LYS A 106 -2.51 0.29 16.42
C LYS A 106 -1.12 0.49 15.82
N LYS A 107 -0.57 -0.54 15.15
CA LYS A 107 0.74 -0.46 14.49
C LYS A 107 0.77 0.61 13.39
N LEU A 108 -0.30 0.76 12.63
CA LEU A 108 -0.42 1.81 11.62
C LEU A 108 -0.47 3.22 12.24
N TYR A 109 -1.17 3.40 13.36
CA TYR A 109 -1.16 4.68 14.09
C TYR A 109 0.22 5.03 14.63
N GLU A 110 0.95 4.05 15.19
CA GLU A 110 2.31 4.25 15.68
C GLU A 110 3.27 4.66 14.55
N LEU A 111 3.16 4.02 13.39
CA LEU A 111 3.95 4.37 12.20
C LEU A 111 3.57 5.73 11.60
N GLY A 112 2.28 6.05 11.56
CA GLY A 112 1.78 7.33 11.03
C GLY A 112 2.15 8.53 11.89
N ASN A 113 2.30 8.33 13.20
CA ASN A 113 2.71 9.38 14.14
C ASN A 113 4.23 9.53 14.27
N LEU A 114 5.02 8.67 13.64
CA LEU A 114 6.49 8.75 13.65
C LEU A 114 7.05 9.73 12.59
N GLY A 115 6.22 10.27 11.70
CA GLY A 115 6.64 11.01 10.50
C GLY A 115 6.02 12.40 10.32
N THR A 116 5.55 13.06 11.39
CA THR A 116 5.04 14.45 11.29
C THR A 116 5.83 15.46 12.13
N THR A 117 6.98 15.08 12.69
CA THR A 117 7.85 16.00 13.45
C THR A 117 9.04 16.54 12.68
N ASP A 118 9.37 15.97 11.52
CA ASP A 118 10.47 16.43 10.68
C ASP A 118 9.96 16.85 9.30
N THR A 119 9.00 17.79 9.26
CA THR A 119 8.98 18.71 8.10
C THR A 119 10.17 19.61 8.27
N GLU A 120 11.20 19.38 7.46
CA GLU A 120 12.37 20.24 7.32
C GLU A 120 11.93 21.71 7.39
N GLU A 121 12.49 22.44 8.36
CA GLU A 121 12.43 23.89 8.40
C GLU A 121 12.95 24.43 7.07
N ILE A 122 12.08 25.11 6.32
CA ILE A 122 12.46 26.09 5.29
C ILE A 122 12.27 27.47 5.92
#